data_AF-A0A5B9FU50-F1
#
_entry.id   AF-A0A5B9FU50-F1
#
_cell.length_a   1.000
_cell.length_b   1.000
_cell.length_c   1.000
_cell.angle_alpha   90.00
_cell.angle_beta   90.00
_cell.angle_gamma   90.00
#
_symmetry.space_group_name_H-M   'P 1'
#
loop_
_entity.id
_entity.type
_entity.pdbx_description
1 polymer ?
#
loop_
_entity_poly.entity_id
_entity_poly.type
_entity_poly.pdbx_seq_one_letter_code
_entity_poly.pdbx_strand_id
1 'polypeptide(L)'
;MTKKNKIVLGIVAGLAATVIIYNVVKKKTDISGNGDPTGNGTGSTNPSVPFNANTIAEKLYDAMKNTGTDEDAIFSALRNVTQAQFAQVVAAFKYRSYNSTAGNQINYIPWGDPLPLKDLPYWLKNELSSSDYQKLSLKFPNYL
;
A
#
# COMPACT_ATOMS: atom_id res chain seq x y z
N MET A 1 51.26 -24.95 12.99
CA MET A 1 50.99 -24.59 14.41
C MET A 1 51.02 -23.07 14.50
N THR A 2 49.85 -22.43 14.42
CA THR A 2 49.70 -20.99 14.14
C THR A 2 49.57 -20.20 15.44
N LYS A 3 50.41 -19.18 15.66
CA LYS A 3 50.34 -18.28 16.83
C LYS A 3 49.18 -17.29 16.67
N LYS A 4 48.43 -17.10 17.76
CA LYS A 4 47.24 -16.24 17.89
C LYS A 4 47.64 -14.80 18.20
N ASN A 5 47.09 -13.83 17.46
CA ASN A 5 47.13 -12.41 17.82
C ASN A 5 45.76 -12.00 18.38
N LYS A 6 45.72 -11.60 19.66
CA LYS A 6 44.55 -10.98 20.29
C LYS A 6 44.59 -9.47 20.03
N ILE A 7 43.53 -8.92 19.44
CA ILE A 7 43.30 -7.47 19.38
C ILE A 7 41.96 -7.21 20.05
N VAL A 8 42.02 -6.61 21.23
CA VAL A 8 40.94 -5.92 21.92
C VAL A 8 40.94 -4.48 21.40
N LEU A 9 39.82 -3.95 20.91
CA LEU A 9 39.65 -2.51 20.75
C LEU A 9 38.17 -2.09 20.83
N GLY A 10 37.84 -1.45 21.96
CA GLY A 10 37.02 -0.25 22.13
C GLY A 10 35.71 -0.07 21.35
N ILE A 11 34.62 -0.01 22.10
CA ILE A 11 33.31 0.56 21.72
C ILE A 11 33.48 2.03 21.32
N VAL A 12 33.05 2.41 20.12
CA VAL A 12 32.65 3.78 19.80
C VAL A 12 31.22 3.73 19.26
N ALA A 13 30.32 4.29 20.06
CA ALA A 13 28.95 4.57 19.69
C ALA A 13 28.93 5.62 18.57
N GLY A 14 28.39 5.25 17.42
CA GLY A 14 28.04 6.15 16.33
C GLY A 14 26.97 5.45 15.50
N LEU A 15 25.73 5.90 15.64
CA LEU A 15 24.56 5.39 14.93
C LEU A 15 24.84 5.46 13.42
N ALA A 16 25.20 4.33 12.85
CA ALA A 16 25.50 4.17 11.45
C ALA A 16 24.20 4.33 10.63
N ALA A 17 24.18 5.41 9.85
CA ALA A 17 23.45 5.62 8.61
C ALA A 17 22.51 4.47 8.15
N THR A 18 21.21 4.64 8.37
CA THR A 18 20.22 3.89 7.59
C THR A 18 20.04 4.58 6.25
N VAL A 19 20.75 4.05 5.26
CA VAL A 19 20.62 4.39 3.85
C VAL A 19 19.16 4.22 3.40
N ILE A 20 18.58 5.32 2.96
CA ILE A 20 17.32 5.42 2.24
C ILE A 20 17.47 4.63 0.92
N ILE A 21 16.96 3.39 0.86
CA ILE A 21 16.72 2.70 -0.41
C ILE A 21 15.42 3.26 -1.00
N TYR A 22 15.49 4.45 -1.57
CA TYR A 22 14.50 4.92 -2.53
C TYR A 22 15.02 4.60 -3.93
N ASN A 23 14.14 4.07 -4.79
CA ASN A 23 14.28 3.92 -6.24
C ASN A 23 15.04 2.72 -6.84
N VAL A 24 14.60 1.48 -6.58
CA VAL A 24 14.88 0.36 -7.52
C VAL A 24 13.67 -0.55 -7.76
N VAL A 25 12.46 -0.01 -7.97
CA VAL A 25 11.40 -0.76 -8.69
C VAL A 25 10.49 0.19 -9.49
N LYS A 26 11.03 0.93 -10.46
CA LYS A 26 10.21 1.34 -11.62
C LYS A 26 10.50 0.37 -12.75
N LYS A 27 9.75 -0.73 -12.82
CA LYS A 27 9.55 -1.44 -14.09
C LYS A 27 8.13 -1.20 -14.54
N LYS A 28 8.00 -0.37 -15.59
CA LYS A 28 6.79 -0.30 -16.40
C LYS A 28 6.58 -1.67 -17.03
N THR A 29 5.39 -2.22 -16.88
CA THR A 29 4.94 -3.30 -17.74
C THR A 29 3.53 -2.97 -18.17
N ASP A 30 3.41 -2.57 -19.42
CA ASP A 30 2.17 -2.67 -20.17
C ASP A 30 1.70 -4.13 -20.13
N ILE A 31 0.39 -4.37 -20.27
CA ILE A 31 -0.19 -5.47 -21.06
C ILE A 31 -1.69 -5.49 -20.78
N SER A 32 -2.40 -5.22 -21.87
CA SER A 32 -3.80 -5.55 -22.16
C SER A 32 -3.96 -7.07 -22.22
N GLY A 33 -4.99 -7.62 -21.56
CA GLY A 33 -5.30 -9.04 -21.63
C GLY A 33 -6.51 -9.41 -20.78
N ASN A 34 -7.63 -9.68 -21.46
CA ASN A 34 -8.92 -10.11 -20.92
C ASN A 34 -8.76 -11.48 -20.23
N GLY A 35 -8.74 -11.51 -18.89
CA GLY A 35 -8.57 -12.73 -18.10
C GLY A 35 -9.87 -13.14 -17.40
N ASP A 36 -10.22 -14.41 -17.57
CA ASP A 36 -11.35 -15.14 -16.99
C ASP A 36 -11.76 -14.69 -15.56
N PRO A 37 -13.05 -14.40 -15.29
CA PRO A 37 -13.50 -13.89 -14.00
C PRO A 37 -13.45 -14.90 -12.82
N THR A 38 -12.96 -16.13 -13.02
CA THR A 38 -12.86 -17.18 -11.96
C THR A 38 -11.45 -17.73 -11.72
N GLY A 39 -10.47 -17.41 -12.57
CA GLY A 39 -9.09 -17.90 -12.49
C GLY A 39 -8.77 -19.15 -13.32
N ASN A 40 -9.57 -19.50 -14.32
CA ASN A 40 -9.33 -20.57 -15.27
C ASN A 40 -9.25 -20.03 -16.72
N GLY A 41 -8.04 -19.66 -17.17
CA GLY A 41 -7.81 -19.45 -18.61
C GLY A 41 -6.65 -18.53 -19.02
N THR A 42 -5.45 -19.11 -19.06
CA THR A 42 -4.32 -18.80 -19.98
C THR A 42 -3.67 -17.41 -19.98
N GLY A 43 -2.42 -17.34 -19.47
CA GLY A 43 -1.41 -16.46 -20.06
C GLY A 43 -0.60 -15.56 -19.14
N SER A 44 0.02 -16.08 -18.08
CA SER A 44 1.25 -15.47 -17.57
C SER A 44 2.16 -16.53 -16.95
N THR A 45 3.09 -17.02 -17.76
CA THR A 45 4.21 -17.87 -17.35
C THR A 45 5.25 -17.04 -16.62
N ASN A 46 4.88 -16.47 -15.46
CA ASN A 46 5.82 -16.08 -14.43
C ASN A 46 5.39 -16.76 -13.13
N PRO A 47 6.30 -17.31 -12.31
CA PRO A 47 5.94 -18.04 -11.09
C PRO A 47 4.95 -17.21 -10.28
N SER A 48 3.69 -17.66 -10.29
CA SER A 48 2.52 -16.88 -9.92
C SER A 48 2.68 -16.38 -8.48
N VAL A 49 2.86 -15.07 -8.29
CA VAL A 49 2.66 -14.49 -6.97
C VAL A 49 1.15 -14.52 -6.72
N PRO A 50 0.67 -15.33 -5.77
CA PRO A 50 -0.77 -15.43 -5.52
C PRO A 50 -1.33 -14.07 -5.10
N PHE A 51 -2.56 -13.78 -5.52
CA PHE A 51 -3.26 -12.56 -5.11
C PHE A 51 -3.36 -12.51 -3.58
N ASN A 52 -2.99 -11.37 -2.99
CA ASN A 52 -3.10 -11.13 -1.55
C ASN A 52 -3.78 -9.79 -1.28
N ALA A 53 -5.02 -9.85 -0.81
CA ALA A 53 -5.82 -8.68 -0.49
C ALA A 53 -5.19 -7.79 0.58
N ASN A 54 -4.55 -8.38 1.60
CA ASN A 54 -3.87 -7.61 2.65
C ASN A 54 -2.71 -6.80 2.08
N THR A 55 -1.94 -7.36 1.15
CA THR A 55 -0.84 -6.64 0.50
C THR A 55 -1.35 -5.43 -0.28
N ILE A 56 -2.48 -5.54 -0.98
CA ILE A 56 -3.07 -4.41 -1.68
C ILE A 56 -3.63 -3.39 -0.67
N ALA A 57 -4.31 -3.84 0.38
CA ALA A 57 -4.85 -2.97 1.43
C ALA A 57 -3.75 -2.15 2.12
N GLU A 58 -2.60 -2.75 2.44
CA GLU A 58 -1.46 -2.01 3.01
C GLU A 58 -0.85 -1.03 2.02
N LYS A 59 -0.76 -1.37 0.73
CA LYS A 59 -0.31 -0.42 -0.31
C LYS A 59 -1.22 0.79 -0.41
N LEU A 60 -2.54 0.57 -0.35
CA LEU A 60 -3.53 1.66 -0.34
C LEU A 60 -3.39 2.51 0.91
N TYR A 61 -3.24 1.88 2.07
CA TYR A 61 -3.00 2.59 3.32
C TYR A 61 -1.73 3.44 3.25
N ASP A 62 -0.61 2.88 2.79
CA ASP A 62 0.66 3.59 2.68
C ASP A 62 0.59 4.78 1.71
N ALA A 63 -0.23 4.69 0.66
CA ALA A 63 -0.45 5.77 -0.29
C ALA A 63 -1.30 6.93 0.26
N MET A 64 -2.09 6.70 1.32
CA MET A 64 -3.06 7.67 1.85
C MET A 64 -2.77 8.13 3.29
N LYS A 65 -1.91 7.43 4.04
CA LYS A 65 -1.76 7.65 5.49
C LYS A 65 -1.07 8.98 5.86
N ASN A 66 -0.23 9.50 4.96
CA ASN A 66 0.59 10.69 5.22
C ASN A 66 -0.12 11.97 4.78
N THR A 67 0.50 13.13 5.02
CA THR A 67 0.03 14.40 4.46
C THR A 67 0.15 14.38 2.93
N GLY A 68 -0.98 14.40 2.25
CA GLY A 68 -1.06 14.25 0.80
C GLY A 68 -1.19 12.79 0.36
N THR A 69 -1.79 12.61 -0.82
CA THR A 69 -2.13 11.32 -1.40
C THR A 69 -1.17 11.00 -2.55
N ASP A 70 -0.72 9.76 -2.67
CA ASP A 70 -0.07 9.26 -3.89
C ASP A 70 -1.11 8.56 -4.77
N GLU A 71 -1.81 9.32 -5.62
CA GLU A 71 -2.88 8.80 -6.46
C GLU A 71 -2.35 7.76 -7.45
N ASP A 72 -1.15 7.97 -7.99
CA ASP A 72 -0.47 7.04 -8.89
C ASP A 72 -0.24 5.68 -8.22
N ALA A 73 0.14 5.67 -6.93
CA ALA A 73 0.29 4.44 -6.15
C ALA A 73 -1.05 3.74 -5.91
N ILE A 74 -2.14 4.48 -5.67
CA ILE A 74 -3.50 3.93 -5.54
C ILE A 74 -3.91 3.22 -6.83
N PHE A 75 -3.82 3.92 -7.96
CA PHE A 75 -4.18 3.34 -9.26
C PHE A 75 -3.28 2.17 -9.65
N SER A 76 -1.98 2.25 -9.34
CA SER A 76 -1.04 1.16 -9.58
C SER A 76 -1.36 -0.08 -8.76
N ALA A 77 -1.73 0.08 -7.48
CA ALA A 77 -2.14 -1.02 -6.62
C ALA A 77 -3.45 -1.67 -7.10
N LEU A 78 -4.37 -0.88 -7.64
CA LEU A 78 -5.68 -1.35 -8.11
C LEU A 78 -5.70 -1.75 -9.59
N ARG A 79 -4.62 -1.58 -10.35
CA ARG A 79 -4.58 -1.76 -11.81
C ARG A 79 -5.06 -3.14 -12.25
N ASN A 80 -4.53 -4.19 -11.63
CA ASN A 80 -4.83 -5.59 -11.96
C ASN A 80 -5.83 -6.23 -10.98
N VAL A 81 -6.56 -5.42 -10.20
CA VAL A 81 -7.55 -5.90 -9.22
C VAL A 81 -8.92 -5.98 -9.89
N THR A 82 -9.58 -7.12 -9.80
CA THR A 82 -10.95 -7.33 -10.27
C THR A 82 -11.99 -6.88 -9.24
N GLN A 83 -13.26 -6.76 -9.62
CA GLN A 83 -14.35 -6.43 -8.69
C GLN A 83 -14.41 -7.37 -7.46
N ALA A 84 -14.33 -8.68 -7.69
CA ALA A 84 -14.39 -9.68 -6.63
C ALA A 84 -13.16 -9.61 -5.71
N GLN A 85 -11.98 -9.37 -6.28
CA GLN A 85 -10.76 -9.15 -5.50
C GLN A 85 -10.82 -7.83 -4.71
N PHE A 86 -11.41 -6.79 -5.28
CA PHE A 86 -11.59 -5.51 -4.60
C PHE A 86 -12.48 -5.66 -3.36
N ALA A 87 -13.52 -6.50 -3.41
CA ALA A 87 -14.30 -6.88 -2.22
C ALA A 87 -13.41 -7.39 -1.08
N GLN A 88 -12.45 -8.27 -1.42
CA GLN A 88 -11.51 -8.83 -0.47
C GLN A 88 -10.55 -7.77 0.05
N VAL A 89 -10.13 -6.81 -0.79
CA VAL A 89 -9.29 -5.67 -0.38
C VAL A 89 -10.04 -4.76 0.59
N VAL A 90 -11.30 -4.42 0.30
CA VAL A 90 -12.15 -3.61 1.20
C VAL A 90 -12.28 -4.31 2.56
N ALA A 91 -12.56 -5.61 2.56
CA ALA A 91 -12.64 -6.40 3.79
C ALA A 91 -11.29 -6.47 4.55
N ALA A 92 -10.17 -6.59 3.82
CA ALA A 92 -8.82 -6.64 4.39
C ALA A 92 -8.36 -5.28 4.96
N PHE A 93 -8.81 -4.17 4.35
CA PHE A 93 -8.45 -2.82 4.79
C PHE A 93 -9.03 -2.50 6.17
N LYS A 94 -10.25 -3.01 6.46
CA LYS A 94 -11.00 -2.79 7.71
C LYS A 94 -11.26 -1.30 7.95
N TYR A 95 -11.45 -0.91 9.20
CA TYR A 95 -11.53 0.49 9.61
C TYR A 95 -10.18 0.96 10.15
N ARG A 96 -9.71 2.10 9.66
CA ARG A 96 -8.43 2.71 10.05
C ARG A 96 -8.62 4.17 10.48
N SER A 97 -7.80 4.63 11.41
CA SER A 97 -7.79 6.02 11.88
C SER A 97 -7.49 6.97 10.74
N TYR A 98 -8.40 7.90 10.49
CA TYR A 98 -8.36 8.79 9.35
C TYR A 98 -8.28 10.26 9.78
N ASN A 99 -7.44 11.03 9.08
CA ASN A 99 -7.34 12.47 9.21
C ASN A 99 -6.86 13.05 7.88
N SER A 100 -7.72 13.81 7.20
CA SER A 100 -7.45 14.43 5.91
C SER A 100 -6.47 15.61 5.97
N THR A 101 -6.25 16.18 7.15
CA THR A 101 -5.53 17.45 7.30
C THR A 101 -4.06 17.24 7.64
N ALA A 102 -3.78 16.35 8.61
CA ALA A 102 -2.42 16.11 9.11
C ALA A 102 -1.88 14.71 8.77
N GLY A 103 -2.65 13.92 8.03
CA GLY A 103 -2.43 12.48 7.98
C GLY A 103 -2.72 11.81 9.33
N ASN A 104 -2.62 10.49 9.37
CA ASN A 104 -2.98 9.71 10.55
C ASN A 104 -1.80 9.38 11.48
N GLN A 105 -0.58 9.77 11.10
CA GLN A 105 0.62 9.54 11.91
C GLN A 105 0.67 10.42 13.17
N ILE A 106 -0.04 11.57 13.15
CA ILE A 106 -0.14 12.48 14.29
C ILE A 106 -1.41 12.15 15.07
N ASN A 107 -1.46 10.97 15.70
CA ASN A 107 -2.51 10.61 16.66
C ASN A 107 -1.88 10.30 18.03
N TYR A 108 -1.22 11.29 18.61
CA TYR A 108 -0.71 11.20 19.98
C TYR A 108 -0.89 12.53 20.70
N ILE A 109 -2.13 12.81 21.10
CA ILE A 109 -2.42 13.82 22.12
C ILE A 109 -3.08 13.07 23.29
N PRO A 110 -2.42 12.93 24.46
CA PRO A 110 -2.96 12.15 25.59
C PRO A 110 -4.29 12.66 26.16
N TRP A 111 -4.71 13.87 25.77
CA TRP A 111 -5.93 14.55 26.22
C TRP A 111 -6.91 14.84 25.07
N GLY A 112 -6.68 14.28 23.87
CA GLY A 112 -7.50 14.50 22.69
C GLY A 112 -8.44 13.33 22.36
N ASP A 113 -9.47 13.61 21.57
CA ASP A 113 -10.35 12.57 21.03
C ASP A 113 -9.57 11.68 20.03
N PRO A 114 -9.78 10.35 20.05
CA PRO A 114 -9.18 9.47 19.08
C PRO A 114 -9.66 9.80 17.66
N LEU A 115 -8.78 9.72 16.68
CA LEU A 115 -9.16 9.88 15.27
C LEU A 115 -10.29 8.93 14.87
N PRO A 116 -11.27 9.41 14.08
CA PRO A 116 -12.38 8.57 13.64
C PRO A 116 -11.86 7.41 12.79
N LEU A 117 -12.48 6.25 12.98
CA LEU A 117 -12.20 5.05 12.20
C LEU A 117 -13.05 5.05 10.92
N LYS A 118 -12.40 4.93 9.76
CA LYS A 118 -13.03 5.00 8.44
C LYS A 118 -12.61 3.82 7.56
N ASP A 119 -13.50 3.43 6.64
CA ASP A 119 -13.34 2.31 5.71
C ASP A 119 -12.73 2.75 4.38
N LEU A 120 -12.29 1.78 3.57
CA LEU A 120 -11.59 2.06 2.32
C LEU A 120 -12.36 2.98 1.34
N PRO A 121 -13.67 2.82 1.11
CA PRO A 121 -14.42 3.73 0.24
C PRO A 121 -14.39 5.18 0.74
N TYR A 122 -14.55 5.39 2.05
CA TYR A 122 -14.46 6.73 2.63
C TYR A 122 -13.08 7.34 2.44
N TRP A 123 -12.02 6.56 2.66
CA TRP A 123 -10.65 7.02 2.39
C TRP A 123 -10.47 7.44 0.93
N LEU A 124 -10.78 6.55 -0.02
CA LEU A 124 -10.63 6.85 -1.45
C LEU A 124 -11.42 8.09 -1.89
N LYS A 125 -12.63 8.29 -1.32
CA LYS A 125 -13.47 9.46 -1.65
C LYS A 125 -12.87 10.79 -1.22
N ASN A 126 -12.15 10.81 -0.10
CA ASN A 126 -11.59 12.04 0.44
C ASN A 126 -10.15 12.29 -0.02
N GLU A 127 -9.44 11.24 -0.42
CA GLU A 127 -8.05 11.29 -0.89
C GLU A 127 -7.96 11.54 -2.39
N LEU A 128 -8.93 11.07 -3.19
CA LEU A 128 -8.92 11.25 -4.64
C LEU A 128 -9.72 12.46 -5.10
N SER A 129 -9.33 13.01 -6.25
CA SER A 129 -10.17 13.96 -6.98
C SER A 129 -11.53 13.34 -7.33
N SER A 130 -12.58 14.15 -7.47
CA SER A 130 -13.90 13.63 -7.86
C SER A 130 -13.85 12.84 -9.17
N SER A 131 -12.97 13.25 -10.10
CA SER A 131 -12.79 12.56 -11.38
C SER A 131 -12.11 11.20 -11.22
N ASP A 132 -11.13 11.09 -10.32
CA ASP A 132 -10.39 9.85 -10.10
C ASP A 132 -11.19 8.86 -9.26
N TYR A 133 -11.90 9.36 -8.25
CA TYR A 133 -12.87 8.56 -7.52
C TYR A 133 -13.93 7.99 -8.47
N GLN A 134 -14.47 8.80 -9.39
CA GLN A 134 -15.44 8.33 -10.38
C GLN A 134 -14.87 7.23 -11.29
N LYS A 135 -13.61 7.36 -11.74
CA LYS A 135 -12.94 6.28 -12.50
C LYS A 135 -12.88 4.98 -11.70
N LEU A 136 -12.60 5.05 -10.40
CA LEU A 136 -12.61 3.87 -9.53
C LEU A 136 -14.02 3.34 -9.29
N SER A 137 -15.03 4.18 -9.08
CA SER A 137 -16.44 3.75 -8.95
C SER A 137 -16.95 3.08 -10.23
N LEU A 138 -16.50 3.51 -11.41
CA LEU A 138 -16.82 2.83 -12.66
C LEU A 138 -16.17 1.44 -12.76
N LYS A 139 -14.97 1.27 -12.19
CA LYS A 139 -14.26 -0.01 -12.16
C LYS A 139 -14.80 -0.95 -11.08
N PHE A 140 -15.24 -0.39 -9.94
CA PHE A 140 -15.65 -1.13 -8.74
C PHE A 140 -17.07 -0.78 -8.25
N PRO A 141 -18.11 -0.76 -9.11
CA PRO A 141 -19.43 -0.20 -8.80
C PRO A 141 -20.17 -0.81 -7.59
N ASN A 142 -19.81 -2.02 -7.17
CA ASN A 142 -20.47 -2.67 -6.03
C ASN A 142 -19.91 -2.24 -4.66
N TYR A 143 -18.78 -1.52 -4.62
CA TYR A 143 -18.10 -1.17 -3.36
C TYR A 143 -17.66 0.29 -3.27
N LEU A 144 -17.88 1.11 -4.31
CA LEU A 144 -17.48 2.52 -4.39
C LEU A 144 -18.59 3.42 -4.96
#